data_AF-A0AAJ2SS07-F1
#
_entry.id   AF-A0AAJ2SS07-F1
#
_cell.length_a   1.000
_cell.length_b   1.000
_cell.length_c   1.000
_cell.angle_alpha   90.00
_cell.angle_beta   90.00
_cell.angle_gamma   90.00
#
_symmetry.space_group_name_H-M   'P 1'
#
loop_
_entity.id
_entity.type
_entity.pdbx_description
1 polymer ?
#
loop_
_entity_poly.entity_id
_entity_poly.type
_entity_poly.pdbx_seq_one_letter_code
_entity_poly.pdbx_strand_id
1 'polypeptide(L)'
;MPSTTFARTRVAFVAFAVTAGLTLGGGLTLVAGEPAQAAPKVYANCTAVNKAFSGGIAKPGIKVNLVTKANKTVEKRALKGSVKFDKALYAANAKHDRDKDGIACEKS
;
A
#
# COMPACT_ATOMS: atom_id res chain seq x y z
N MET A 1 67.73 39.57 7.91
CA MET A 1 68.43 38.64 6.99
C MET A 1 69.38 37.82 7.84
N PRO A 2 69.12 36.51 8.01
CA PRO A 2 69.60 35.46 7.10
C PRO A 2 68.46 34.53 6.65
N SER A 3 68.32 34.18 5.37
CA SER A 3 69.16 33.30 4.53
C SER A 3 68.88 31.81 4.75
N THR A 4 68.36 31.20 3.67
CA THR A 4 68.62 29.83 3.15
C THR A 4 68.11 28.63 3.95
N THR A 5 67.12 27.88 3.46
CA THR A 5 67.16 26.89 2.34
C THR A 5 67.60 25.49 2.81
N PHE A 6 66.59 24.62 2.92
CA PHE A 6 66.52 23.17 2.67
C PHE A 6 67.77 22.30 2.80
N ALA A 7 67.71 21.36 3.76
CA ALA A 7 68.30 20.03 3.63
C ALA A 7 67.18 18.98 3.56
N ARG A 8 67.08 18.35 2.38
CA ARG A 8 66.24 17.19 2.11
C ARG A 8 66.91 15.95 2.71
N THR A 9 66.26 15.30 3.67
CA THR A 9 66.60 13.91 4.03
C THR A 9 65.39 13.03 3.78
N ARG A 10 65.61 12.07 2.88
CA ARG A 10 64.65 11.09 2.37
C ARG A 10 64.18 10.19 3.51
N VAL A 11 62.96 10.38 3.99
CA VAL A 11 62.33 9.40 4.87
C VAL A 11 61.65 8.37 3.96
N ALA A 12 62.25 7.18 3.94
CA ALA A 12 61.73 6.02 3.26
C ALA A 12 60.33 5.70 3.78
N PHE A 13 59.39 5.51 2.85
CA PHE A 13 58.07 4.96 3.10
C PHE A 13 58.21 3.56 3.71
N VAL A 14 57.93 3.43 5.00
CA VAL A 14 57.71 2.12 5.62
C VAL A 14 56.22 1.81 5.48
N ALA A 15 55.93 0.89 4.55
CA ALA A 15 54.62 0.36 4.28
C ALA A 15 54.03 -0.30 5.54
N PHE A 16 52.96 0.28 6.09
CA PHE A 16 52.06 -0.42 7.00
C PHE A 16 51.20 -1.36 6.16
N ALA A 17 51.59 -2.64 6.11
CA ALA A 17 50.81 -3.69 5.49
C ALA A 17 49.54 -3.94 6.31
N VAL A 18 48.42 -3.44 5.80
CA VAL A 18 47.08 -3.83 6.26
C VAL A 18 46.76 -5.19 5.63
N THR A 19 46.73 -6.24 6.44
CA THR A 19 46.02 -7.48 6.09
C THR A 19 45.06 -7.82 7.21
N ALA A 20 43.90 -7.17 7.15
CA ALA A 20 42.73 -7.47 7.95
C ALA A 20 42.25 -8.90 7.68
N GLY A 21 41.93 -9.63 8.75
CA GLY A 21 41.43 -11.00 8.70
C GLY A 21 40.17 -11.13 7.86
N LEU A 22 40.16 -12.11 6.98
CA LEU A 22 39.00 -12.50 6.19
C LEU A 22 38.04 -13.32 7.06
N THR A 23 37.22 -12.66 7.87
CA THR A 23 36.06 -13.30 8.50
C THR A 23 34.97 -13.48 7.44
N LEU A 24 34.77 -14.72 6.98
CA LEU A 24 33.58 -15.10 6.21
C LEU A 24 32.34 -15.00 7.12
N GLY A 25 31.73 -13.82 7.15
CA GLY A 25 30.47 -13.54 7.81
C GLY A 25 29.65 -12.61 6.95
N GLY A 26 29.39 -13.01 5.69
CA GLY A 26 28.50 -12.31 4.78
C GLY A 26 27.06 -12.44 5.28
N GLY A 27 26.67 -11.59 6.22
CA GLY A 27 25.28 -11.41 6.63
C GLY A 27 24.50 -10.85 5.45
N LEU A 28 23.79 -11.72 4.74
CA LEU A 28 22.79 -11.32 3.75
C LEU A 28 21.62 -10.69 4.51
N THR A 29 21.66 -9.37 4.68
CA THR A 29 20.49 -8.61 5.14
C THR A 29 19.45 -8.64 4.03
N LEU A 30 18.51 -9.58 4.11
CA LEU A 30 17.29 -9.57 3.34
C LEU A 30 16.51 -8.31 3.74
N VAL A 31 16.68 -7.22 2.98
CA VAL A 31 15.78 -6.08 3.08
C VAL A 31 14.43 -6.57 2.57
N ALA A 32 13.53 -6.89 3.50
CA ALA A 32 12.14 -7.15 3.16
C ALA A 32 11.57 -5.82 2.67
N GLY A 33 11.45 -5.66 1.34
CA GLY A 33 10.74 -4.52 0.78
C GLY A 33 9.30 -4.56 1.30
N GLU A 34 8.89 -3.52 2.02
CA GLU A 34 7.49 -3.38 2.43
C GLU A 34 6.61 -3.41 1.17
N PRO A 35 5.46 -4.12 1.20
CA PRO A 35 4.57 -4.14 0.06
C PRO A 35 4.12 -2.70 -0.20
N ALA A 36 4.45 -2.17 -1.38
CA ALA A 36 3.96 -0.87 -1.80
C ALA A 36 2.42 -0.89 -1.78
N GLN A 37 1.83 -0.20 -0.81
CA GLN A 37 0.38 -0.11 -0.64
C GLN A 37 -0.17 0.78 -1.76
N ALA A 38 -0.63 0.16 -2.84
CA ALA A 38 -1.27 0.88 -3.93
C ALA A 38 -2.51 1.61 -3.41
N ALA A 39 -2.64 2.89 -3.75
CA ALA A 39 -3.82 3.67 -3.39
C ALA A 39 -5.09 3.00 -3.95
N PRO A 40 -6.18 2.94 -3.16
CA PRO A 40 -7.41 2.32 -3.62
C PRO A 40 -7.98 3.07 -4.83
N LYS A 41 -8.46 2.30 -5.82
CA LYS A 41 -9.07 2.84 -7.03
C LYS A 41 -10.33 3.65 -6.69
N VAL A 42 -10.37 4.91 -7.10
CA VAL A 42 -11.59 5.72 -7.06
C VAL A 42 -12.30 5.61 -8.41
N TYR A 43 -13.55 5.15 -8.39
CA TYR A 43 -14.39 5.06 -9.57
C TYR A 43 -15.20 6.34 -9.77
N ALA A 44 -15.32 6.77 -11.02
CA ALA A 44 -16.07 7.98 -11.37
C ALA A 44 -17.57 7.84 -11.11
N ASN A 45 -18.13 6.64 -11.36
CA ASN A 45 -19.56 6.36 -11.24
C ASN A 45 -19.81 4.87 -10.99
N CYS A 46 -21.05 4.52 -10.67
CA CYS A 46 -21.45 3.14 -10.40
C CYS A 46 -21.37 2.23 -11.61
N THR A 47 -21.56 2.74 -12.84
CA THR A 47 -21.36 1.92 -14.05
C THR A 47 -19.93 1.37 -14.12
N ALA A 48 -18.92 2.18 -13.78
CA ALA A 48 -17.54 1.73 -13.74
C ALA A 48 -17.28 0.71 -12.63
N VAL A 49 -17.91 0.89 -11.46
CA VAL A 49 -17.87 -0.12 -10.38
C VAL A 49 -18.53 -1.41 -10.84
N ASN A 50 -19.73 -1.37 -11.40
CA ASN A 50 -20.50 -2.56 -11.79
C ASN A 50 -19.88 -3.34 -12.95
N LYS A 51 -19.04 -2.69 -13.78
CA LYS A 51 -18.20 -3.38 -14.77
C LYS A 51 -17.10 -4.23 -14.12
N ALA A 52 -16.53 -3.77 -13.01
CA ALA A 52 -15.50 -4.52 -12.27
C ALA A 52 -16.12 -5.52 -11.27
N PHE A 53 -17.15 -5.08 -10.55
CA PHE A 53 -17.83 -5.78 -9.46
C PHE A 53 -19.33 -5.60 -9.63
N SER A 54 -19.99 -6.58 -10.23
CA SER A 54 -21.41 -6.48 -10.61
C SER A 54 -22.37 -6.32 -9.42
N GLY A 55 -21.92 -6.67 -8.21
CA GLY A 55 -22.61 -6.46 -6.94
C GLY A 55 -22.14 -5.25 -6.13
N GLY A 56 -21.14 -4.51 -6.60
CA GLY A 56 -20.59 -3.34 -5.91
C GLY A 56 -19.41 -3.65 -4.98
N ILE A 57 -19.09 -2.69 -4.12
CA ILE A 57 -17.96 -2.75 -3.18
C ILE A 57 -18.52 -2.68 -1.76
N ALA A 58 -18.28 -3.71 -0.95
CA ALA A 58 -18.80 -3.80 0.42
C ALA A 58 -17.69 -3.67 1.46
N LYS A 59 -18.06 -3.20 2.66
CA LYS A 59 -17.21 -3.31 3.85
C LYS A 59 -16.99 -4.79 4.19
N PRO A 60 -15.82 -5.16 4.74
CA PRO A 60 -15.62 -6.49 5.29
C PRO A 60 -16.66 -6.80 6.37
N GLY A 61 -17.22 -8.01 6.34
CA GLY A 61 -18.22 -8.47 7.33
C GLY A 61 -19.69 -8.24 6.93
N ILE A 62 -19.95 -7.53 5.83
CA ILE A 62 -21.31 -7.42 5.28
C ILE A 62 -21.72 -8.77 4.68
N LYS A 63 -22.90 -9.28 5.07
CA LYS A 63 -23.45 -10.57 4.62
C LYS A 63 -24.74 -10.43 3.83
N VAL A 64 -25.41 -9.29 3.98
CA VAL A 64 -26.72 -9.00 3.40
C VAL A 64 -26.74 -7.54 2.95
N ASN A 65 -27.49 -7.25 1.90
CA ASN A 65 -27.87 -5.91 1.50
C ASN A 65 -29.10 -5.48 2.33
N LEU A 66 -29.15 -4.21 2.75
CA LEU A 66 -30.28 -3.63 3.46
C LEU A 66 -31.10 -2.73 2.54
N VAL A 67 -32.18 -3.25 1.98
CA VAL A 67 -33.07 -2.48 1.09
C VAL A 67 -34.13 -1.76 1.91
N THR A 68 -34.11 -0.42 1.88
CA THR A 68 -35.18 0.39 2.47
C THR A 68 -36.34 0.55 1.48
N LYS A 69 -37.53 0.06 1.85
CA LYS A 69 -38.75 0.15 1.04
C LYS A 69 -39.42 1.53 1.16
N ALA A 70 -40.35 1.82 0.25
CA ALA A 70 -41.14 3.07 0.25
C ALA A 70 -41.92 3.30 1.56
N ASN A 71 -42.35 2.24 2.24
CA ASN A 71 -43.01 2.30 3.55
C ASN A 71 -42.02 2.40 4.74
N LYS A 72 -40.73 2.71 4.49
CA LYS A 72 -39.63 2.80 5.47
C LYS A 72 -39.28 1.49 6.20
N THR A 73 -39.78 0.35 5.74
CA THR A 73 -39.34 -0.95 6.25
C THR A 73 -38.00 -1.34 5.62
N VAL A 74 -37.11 -1.94 6.41
CA VAL A 74 -35.82 -2.45 5.94
C VAL A 74 -35.91 -3.95 5.69
N GLU A 75 -35.62 -4.38 4.47
CA GLU A 75 -35.56 -5.78 4.06
C GLU A 75 -34.11 -6.23 3.95
N LYS A 76 -33.79 -7.39 4.52
CA LYS A 76 -32.46 -8.01 4.35
C LYS A 76 -32.49 -8.91 3.13
N ARG A 77 -31.65 -8.63 2.14
CA ARG A 77 -31.52 -9.45 0.93
C ARG A 77 -30.14 -10.08 0.84
N ALA A 78 -30.06 -11.21 0.16
CA ALA A 78 -28.77 -11.78 -0.21
C ALA A 78 -28.00 -10.82 -1.13
N LEU A 79 -26.69 -10.79 -0.97
CA LEU A 79 -25.80 -10.05 -1.87
C LEU A 79 -25.92 -10.62 -3.29
N LYS A 80 -26.17 -9.75 -4.27
CA LYS A 80 -26.32 -10.15 -5.68
C LYS A 80 -25.06 -9.80 -6.45
N GLY A 81 -24.67 -10.67 -7.38
CA GLY A 81 -23.52 -10.45 -8.26
C GLY A 81 -22.16 -10.60 -7.56
N SER A 82 -21.11 -10.10 -8.19
CA SER A 82 -19.76 -10.10 -7.66
C SER A 82 -19.54 -8.89 -6.75
N VAL A 83 -19.51 -9.14 -5.44
CA VAL A 83 -19.24 -8.11 -4.42
C VAL A 83 -17.76 -8.14 -4.04
N LYS A 84 -17.10 -6.99 -4.15
CA LYS A 84 -15.73 -6.85 -3.64
C LYS A 84 -15.76 -6.41 -2.18
N PHE A 85 -15.28 -7.28 -1.29
CA PHE A 85 -15.07 -6.94 0.11
C PHE A 85 -13.71 -6.28 0.27
N ASP A 86 -13.70 -4.99 0.61
CA ASP A 86 -12.47 -4.23 0.76
C ASP A 86 -12.73 -2.92 1.50
N LYS A 87 -12.13 -2.76 2.68
CA LYS A 87 -12.36 -1.56 3.51
C LYS A 87 -11.77 -0.31 2.85
N ALA A 88 -10.58 -0.40 2.26
CA ALA A 88 -9.89 0.74 1.67
C ALA A 88 -10.57 1.16 0.36
N LEU A 89 -10.93 0.18 -0.47
CA LEU A 89 -11.66 0.45 -1.72
C LEU A 89 -13.06 1.00 -1.44
N TYR A 90 -13.77 0.46 -0.45
CA TYR A 90 -15.06 1.01 -0.03
C TYR A 90 -14.91 2.45 0.44
N ALA A 91 -13.96 2.73 1.34
CA ALA A 91 -13.76 4.09 1.88
C ALA A 91 -13.49 5.12 0.78
N ALA A 92 -12.68 4.75 -0.22
CA ALA A 92 -12.38 5.59 -1.37
C ALA A 92 -13.60 5.86 -2.28
N ASN A 93 -14.61 4.98 -2.23
CA ASN A 93 -15.82 5.04 -3.07
C ASN A 93 -17.10 5.25 -2.27
N ALA A 94 -17.01 5.55 -0.97
CA ALA A 94 -18.15 5.62 -0.06
C ALA A 94 -19.17 6.69 -0.43
N LYS A 95 -18.76 7.70 -1.21
CA LYS A 95 -19.67 8.71 -1.79
C LYS A 95 -20.76 8.12 -2.68
N HIS A 96 -20.57 6.89 -3.16
CA HIS A 96 -21.52 6.19 -4.00
C HIS A 96 -22.43 5.21 -3.25
N ASP A 97 -22.25 5.09 -1.93
CA ASP A 97 -23.16 4.39 -1.02
C ASP A 97 -24.24 5.40 -0.56
N ARG A 98 -25.38 5.41 -1.26
CA ARG A 98 -26.42 6.43 -1.09
C ARG A 98 -27.30 6.20 0.13
N ASP A 99 -27.56 4.94 0.46
CA ASP A 99 -28.38 4.46 1.57
C ASP A 99 -27.56 4.10 2.82
N LYS A 100 -26.23 4.13 2.73
CA LYS A 100 -25.27 3.98 3.83
C LYS A 100 -25.37 2.61 4.51
N ASP A 101 -25.74 1.59 3.75
CA ASP A 101 -25.85 0.22 4.26
C ASP A 101 -24.49 -0.51 4.33
N GLY A 102 -23.43 0.13 3.84
CA GLY A 102 -22.08 -0.42 3.82
C GLY A 102 -21.70 -1.06 2.49
N ILE A 103 -22.50 -0.88 1.43
CA ILE A 103 -22.24 -1.36 0.08
C ILE A 103 -22.31 -0.19 -0.92
N ALA A 104 -21.19 0.17 -1.52
CA ALA A 104 -21.12 1.22 -2.53
C ALA A 104 -21.51 0.69 -3.92
N CYS A 105 -22.34 1.46 -4.64
CA CYS A 105 -22.83 1.13 -6.00
C CYS A 105 -23.44 -0.26 -6.12
N GLU A 106 -24.18 -0.67 -5.09
CA GLU A 106 -24.88 -1.93 -5.09
C GLU A 106 -26.00 -2.02 -6.13
N LYS A 107 -26.40 -3.25 -6.41
CA LYS A 107 -27.47 -3.56 -7.35
C LYS A 107 -28.65 -4.12 -6.55
N SER A 108 -29.61 -3.26 -6.22
CA SER A 108 -30.81 -3.58 -5.42
C SER A 108 -31.73 -4.63 -6.07
#